data_AF-A0A1Q7VNY0-F1
#
_entry.id   AF-A0A1Q7VNY0-F1
#
_cell.length_a   1.000
_cell.length_b   1.000
_cell.length_c   1.000
_cell.angle_alpha   90.00
_cell.angle_beta   90.00
_cell.angle_gamma   90.00
#
_symmetry.space_group_name_H-M   'P 1'
#
loop_
_entity.id
_entity.type
_entity.pdbx_description
1 polymer ?
#
loop_
_entity_poly.entity_id
_entity_poly.type
_entity_poly.pdbx_seq_one_letter_code
_entity_poly.pdbx_strand_id
1 'polypeptide(L)'
;MNVKTPHWLGYLIKRPESHCIHHLRGWDRNNYSDLPLWDMMFGTFENPRMQPTPCGFGTDTEQRLASMLVGGNVSNMSARGHDEPAHRQA
;
A
#
# COMPACT_ATOMS: atom_id res chain seq x y z
N MET A 1 2.18 -5.74 -7.43
CA MET A 1 2.69 -6.62 -8.51
C MET A 1 3.77 -7.52 -7.95
N ASN A 2 3.66 -8.85 -8.15
CA ASN A 2 4.55 -9.82 -7.51
C ASN A 2 5.81 -10.11 -8.35
N VAL A 3 6.57 -9.07 -8.69
CA VAL A 3 7.86 -9.20 -9.41
C VAL A 3 8.97 -8.72 -8.50
N LYS A 4 9.93 -9.59 -8.19
CA LYS A 4 11.10 -9.24 -7.38
C LYS A 4 12.02 -8.34 -8.19
N THR A 5 12.32 -7.17 -7.65
CA THR A 5 13.25 -6.22 -8.26
C THR A 5 14.49 -6.01 -7.37
N PRO A 6 15.66 -5.70 -7.94
CA PRO A 6 16.87 -5.43 -7.14
C PRO A 6 16.64 -4.25 -6.18
N HIS A 7 17.03 -4.41 -4.90
CA HIS A 7 16.73 -3.41 -3.86
C HIS A 7 17.33 -2.02 -4.14
N TRP A 8 18.55 -1.99 -4.72
CA TRP A 8 19.24 -0.75 -5.08
C TRP A 8 18.48 0.09 -6.12
N LEU A 9 17.64 -0.55 -6.93
CA LEU A 9 16.86 0.14 -7.97
C LEU A 9 15.84 1.13 -7.36
N GLY A 10 15.38 0.85 -6.13
CA GLY A 10 14.40 1.66 -5.41
C GLY A 10 14.89 3.05 -5.02
N TYR A 11 16.20 3.28 -5.07
CA TYR A 11 16.79 4.60 -4.84
C TYR A 11 16.83 5.47 -6.10
N LEU A 12 16.61 4.89 -7.28
CA LEU A 12 16.59 5.60 -8.57
C LEU A 12 15.18 5.72 -9.14
N ILE A 13 14.40 4.64 -9.09
CA ILE A 13 13.03 4.58 -9.61
C ILE A 13 12.10 3.84 -8.64
N LYS A 14 10.78 4.05 -8.79
CA LYS A 14 9.78 3.38 -7.96
C LYS A 14 9.74 1.87 -8.22
N ARG A 15 10.05 1.07 -7.21
CA ARG A 15 9.92 -0.40 -7.24
C ARG A 15 8.47 -0.83 -6.97
N PRO A 16 7.99 -1.96 -7.53
CA PRO A 16 6.71 -2.55 -7.17
C PRO A 16 6.53 -2.75 -5.67
N GLU A 17 7.58 -3.18 -4.98
CA GLU A 17 7.60 -3.43 -3.54
C GLU A 17 7.46 -2.13 -2.74
N SER A 18 8.11 -1.04 -3.17
CA SER A 18 7.94 0.31 -2.60
C SER A 18 6.56 0.86 -2.88
N HIS A 19 6.02 0.69 -4.09
CA HIS A 19 4.67 1.13 -4.42
C HIS A 19 3.60 0.41 -3.57
N CYS A 20 3.82 -0.86 -3.22
CA CYS A 20 2.93 -1.58 -2.31
C CYS A 20 2.82 -0.95 -0.91
N ILE A 21 3.83 -0.20 -0.42
CA ILE A 21 3.72 0.53 0.85
C ILE A 21 2.58 1.56 0.82
N HIS A 22 2.37 2.22 -0.32
CA HIS A 22 1.26 3.17 -0.49
C HIS A 22 -0.11 2.47 -0.43
N HIS A 23 -0.17 1.20 -0.83
CA HIS A 23 -1.40 0.39 -0.85
C HIS A 23 -1.59 -0.48 0.39
N LEU A 24 -0.73 -0.35 1.39
CA LEU A 24 -0.77 -1.15 2.59
C LEU A 24 -2.08 -0.87 3.35
N ARG A 25 -2.77 -1.91 3.79
CA ARG A 25 -4.06 -1.77 4.47
C ARG A 25 -3.87 -1.01 5.78
N GLY A 26 -4.66 0.05 5.98
CA GLY A 26 -4.57 0.91 7.15
C GLY A 26 -3.31 1.78 7.20
N TRP A 27 -2.57 1.88 6.10
CA TRP A 27 -1.33 2.65 6.02
C TRP A 27 -1.17 3.34 4.67
N ASP A 28 -1.37 4.65 4.64
CA ASP A 28 -1.45 5.48 3.42
C ASP A 28 -0.52 6.70 3.48
N ARG A 29 0.58 6.59 4.24
CA ARG A 29 1.44 7.73 4.62
C ARG A 29 2.81 7.83 3.92
N ASN A 30 3.11 6.93 2.99
CA ASN A 30 4.46 6.78 2.41
C ASN A 30 4.43 6.56 0.89
N ASN A 31 5.55 6.89 0.22
CA ASN A 31 5.84 6.61 -1.19
C ASN A 31 4.83 7.19 -2.21
N TYR A 32 4.53 8.47 -2.08
CA TYR A 32 3.56 9.17 -2.93
C TYR A 32 4.10 9.45 -4.33
N SER A 33 5.38 9.79 -4.43
CA SER A 33 5.99 10.26 -5.67
C SER A 33 6.36 9.12 -6.60
N ASP A 34 6.42 9.43 -7.90
CA ASP A 34 7.00 8.55 -8.91
C ASP A 34 8.53 8.59 -8.91
N LEU A 35 9.09 9.74 -8.52
CA LEU A 35 10.52 9.90 -8.26
C LEU A 35 10.78 9.77 -6.76
N PRO A 36 11.53 8.74 -6.31
CA PRO A 36 11.86 8.53 -4.90
C PRO A 36 12.49 9.75 -4.19
N LEU A 37 13.17 10.61 -4.94
CA LEU A 37 13.82 11.82 -4.44
C LEU A 37 12.89 12.69 -3.58
N TRP A 38 11.65 12.90 -4.03
CA TRP A 38 10.71 13.76 -3.30
C TRP A 38 10.30 13.12 -1.98
N ASP A 39 10.02 11.81 -1.97
CA ASP A 39 9.71 11.10 -0.74
C ASP A 39 10.91 11.04 0.22
N MET A 40 12.15 10.97 -0.29
CA MET A 40 13.35 11.04 0.55
C MET A 40 13.50 12.43 1.17
N MET A 41 13.26 13.49 0.40
CA MET A 41 13.38 14.88 0.84
C MET A 41 12.37 15.21 1.95
N PHE A 42 11.16 14.64 1.88
CA PHE A 42 10.10 14.88 2.86
C PHE A 42 9.95 13.76 3.91
N GLY A 43 10.84 12.76 3.91
CA GLY A 43 10.83 11.69 4.92
C GLY A 43 9.69 10.67 4.79
N THR A 44 9.04 10.59 3.63
CA THR A 44 7.97 9.63 3.32
C THR A 44 8.46 8.41 2.55
N PHE A 45 9.77 8.30 2.29
CA PHE A 45 10.36 7.20 1.51
C PHE A 45 10.57 5.92 2.31
N GLU A 46 10.09 4.80 1.77
CA GLU A 46 10.28 3.45 2.30
C GLU A 46 10.62 2.46 1.17
N ASN A 47 11.75 1.76 1.28
CA ASN A 47 12.20 0.79 0.28
C ASN A 47 12.32 -0.61 0.90
N PRO A 48 11.22 -1.39 0.95
CA PRO A 48 11.25 -2.69 1.60
C PRO A 48 12.00 -3.72 0.74
N ARG A 49 12.67 -4.67 1.42
CA ARG A 49 13.36 -5.79 0.75
C ARG A 49 12.39 -6.84 0.21
N MET A 50 11.21 -6.95 0.81
CA MET A 50 10.13 -7.85 0.43
C MET A 50 8.85 -7.06 0.17
N GLN A 51 7.93 -7.64 -0.61
CA GLN A 51 6.64 -6.99 -0.86
C GLN A 51 5.82 -6.95 0.44
N PRO A 52 5.36 -5.76 0.88
CA PRO A 52 4.56 -5.63 2.10
C PRO A 52 3.13 -6.13 1.87
N THR A 53 2.55 -6.74 2.92
CA THR A 53 1.18 -7.27 2.95
C THR A 53 0.56 -7.00 4.33
N PRO A 54 -0.77 -6.94 4.46
CA PRO A 54 -1.80 -7.05 3.42
C PRO A 54 -2.05 -5.71 2.68
N CYS A 55 -2.28 -5.76 1.36
CA CYS A 55 -2.60 -4.59 0.55
C CYS A 55 -4.10 -4.56 0.19
N GLY A 56 -4.63 -3.36 -0.07
CA GLY A 56 -5.99 -3.17 -0.59
C GLY A 56 -7.10 -3.30 0.46
N PHE A 57 -8.33 -3.49 -0.02
CA PHE A 57 -9.53 -3.60 0.81
C PHE A 57 -9.52 -4.85 1.71
N GLY A 58 -10.26 -4.80 2.83
CA GLY A 58 -10.59 -5.98 3.64
C GLY A 58 -11.50 -6.95 2.89
N THR A 59 -11.52 -8.22 3.31
CA THR A 59 -12.26 -9.30 2.62
C THR A 59 -13.73 -8.96 2.38
N ASP A 60 -14.39 -8.31 3.32
CA ASP A 60 -15.80 -7.92 3.21
C ASP A 60 -16.02 -6.73 2.25
N THR A 61 -15.04 -5.83 2.15
CA THR A 61 -15.12 -4.64 1.31
C THR A 61 -14.75 -4.98 -0.14
N GLU A 62 -13.77 -5.85 -0.35
CA GLU A 62 -13.29 -6.28 -1.67
C GLU A 62 -14.40 -6.96 -2.50
N GLN A 63 -15.33 -7.68 -1.85
CA GLN A 63 -16.43 -8.37 -2.53
C GLN A 63 -17.54 -7.44 -3.05
N ARG A 64 -17.53 -6.14 -2.69
CA ARG A 64 -18.59 -5.17 -3.02
C ARG A 64 -18.45 -4.58 -4.43
N LEU A 65 -18.17 -5.43 -5.42
CA LEU A 65 -17.87 -5.01 -6.79
C LEU A 65 -19.00 -4.20 -7.43
N ALA A 66 -20.27 -4.62 -7.24
CA ALA A 66 -21.42 -3.89 -7.80
C ALA A 66 -21.49 -2.45 -7.28
N SER A 67 -21.29 -2.25 -5.98
CA SER A 67 -21.25 -0.91 -5.37
C SER A 67 -20.10 -0.08 -5.92
N MET A 68 -18.90 -0.66 -6.08
CA MET A 68 -17.75 0.03 -6.67
C MET A 68 -18.00 0.43 -8.13
N LEU A 69 -18.61 -0.44 -8.94
CA LEU A 69 -18.89 -0.20 -10.36
C LEU A 69 -19.88 0.94 -10.61
N VAL A 70 -20.82 1.17 -9.68
CA VAL A 70 -21.73 2.32 -9.73
C VAL A 70 -21.18 3.57 -9.04
N GLY A 71 -19.90 3.56 -8.64
CA GLY A 71 -19.23 4.68 -7.97
C GLY A 71 -19.60 4.86 -6.50
N GLY A 72 -20.18 3.83 -5.87
CA GLY A 72 -20.54 3.84 -4.45
C GLY A 72 -19.32 3.77 -3.54
N ASN A 73 -19.32 4.58 -2.47
CA ASN A 73 -18.29 4.53 -1.42
C ASN A 73 -18.50 3.28 -0.53
N VAL A 74 -17.50 2.38 -0.51
CA VAL A 74 -17.52 1.15 0.29
C VAL A 74 -16.66 1.22 1.55
N SER A 75 -15.91 2.32 1.75
CA SER A 75 -14.96 2.48 2.85
C SER A 75 -15.62 2.70 4.21
N ASN A 76 -16.87 3.18 4.23
CA ASN A 76 -17.55 3.63 5.46
C ASN A 76 -18.48 2.59 6.12
N MET A 77 -18.55 1.36 5.60
CA MET A 77 -19.56 0.37 6.01
C MET A 77 -19.03 -0.84 6.81
N SER A 78 -17.75 -0.89 7.17
CA SER A 78 -17.19 -1.97 8.01
C SER A 78 -16.36 -1.42 9.17
N ALA A 79 -17.04 -0.87 10.17
CA ALA A 79 -16.44 -0.56 11.47
C ALA A 79 -16.56 -1.74 12.47
N ARG A 80 -16.81 -2.96 11.99
CA ARG A 80 -16.88 -4.17 12.85
C ARG A 80 -16.30 -5.39 12.13
N GLY A 81 -14.99 -5.44 12.05
CA GLY A 81 -14.23 -6.63 11.69
C GLY A 81 -12.80 -6.44 12.16
N HIS A 82 -12.35 -7.26 13.10
CA HIS A 82 -10.99 -7.25 13.62
C HIS A 82 -9.98 -7.54 12.51
N ASP A 83 -9.43 -6.51 11.88
CA ASP A 83 -8.22 -6.60 11.07
C ASP A 83 -7.12 -5.87 11.84
N GLU A 84 -6.27 -6.64 12.50
CA GLU A 84 -5.10 -6.16 13.21
C GLU A 84 -4.21 -5.34 12.25
N PRO A 85 -3.75 -4.14 12.64
CA PRO A 85 -2.81 -3.38 11.81
C PRO A 85 -1.59 -4.25 11.54
N ALA A 86 -1.07 -4.22 10.31
CA ALA A 86 0.11 -4.97 9.93
C ALA A 86 1.26 -4.67 10.92
N HIS A 87 1.52 -5.61 11.84
CA HIS A 87 2.57 -5.48 12.83
C HIS A 87 3.92 -5.43 12.12
N ARG A 88 4.59 -4.29 12.22
CA ARG A 88 5.96 -4.10 11.69
C ARG A 88 6.91 -4.92 12.57
N GLN A 89 7.53 -5.98 12.04
CA GLN A 89 8.82 -6.42 12.57
C GLN A 89 9.85 -5.41 12.08
N ALA A 90 10.45 -4.70 13.04
CA ALA A 90 11.54 -3.75 12.83
C ALA A 90 12.84 -4.46 12.43
#